data_AF-A0A1I3WPT8-F1
#
_entry.id   AF-A0A1I3WPT8-F1
#
_cell.length_a   1.000
_cell.length_b   1.000
_cell.length_c   1.000
_cell.angle_alpha   90.00
_cell.angle_beta   90.00
_cell.angle_gamma   90.00
#
_symmetry.space_group_name_H-M   'P 1'
#
loop_
_entity.id
_entity.type
_entity.pdbx_description
1 polymer ?
#
loop_
_entity_poly.entity_id
_entity_poly.type
_entity_poly.pdbx_seq_one_letter_code
_entity_poly.pdbx_strand_id
1 'polypeptide(L)' 'MSPLSHAATPLRHHEAGDLLLTCEVFDVSSAPGQQLITIHAEPASPSEHALILLGGDVTPSGQEDAGYALAARHR' A
#
# COMPACT_ATOMS: atom_id res chain seq x y z
N MET A 1 -4.46 7.35 12.33
CA MET A 1 -4.12 5.96 12.64
C MET A 1 -2.61 5.91 12.70
N SER A 2 -2.03 5.58 13.85
CA SER A 2 -0.57 5.40 13.97
C SER A 2 -0.21 3.96 13.62
N PRO A 3 0.96 3.70 13.02
CA PRO A 3 1.37 2.34 12.73
C PRO A 3 1.67 1.58 14.02
N LEU A 4 1.20 0.34 14.09
CA LEU A 4 1.56 -0.65 15.10
C LEU A 4 3.02 -1.09 14.95
N SER A 5 3.49 -1.21 13.72
CA SER A 5 4.85 -1.57 13.38
C SER A 5 5.29 -0.89 12.10
N HIS A 6 6.58 -0.64 11.99
CA HIS A 6 7.26 -0.07 10.84
C HIS A 6 8.59 -0.79 10.68
N ALA A 7 8.84 -1.37 9.51
CA ALA A 7 10.07 -2.13 9.25
C ALA A 7 10.53 -2.01 7.80
N ALA A 8 11.83 -1.84 7.61
CA ALA A 8 12.47 -1.99 6.31
C ALA A 8 12.59 -3.49 5.98
N THR A 9 12.14 -3.85 4.79
CA THR A 9 12.01 -5.23 4.31
C THR A 9 12.75 -5.35 2.98
N PRO A 10 13.94 -5.99 2.96
CA PRO A 10 14.64 -6.29 1.72
C PRO A 10 13.94 -7.45 1.00
N LEU A 11 13.72 -7.30 -0.31
CA LEU A 11 13.12 -8.31 -1.16
C LEU A 11 13.91 -8.41 -2.47
N ARG A 12 14.09 -9.62 -2.99
CA ARG A 12 14.76 -9.84 -4.28
C ARG A 12 13.76 -10.36 -5.30
N HIS A 13 13.44 -9.56 -6.30
CA HIS A 13 12.56 -9.93 -7.40
C HIS A 13 13.38 -10.43 -8.59
N HIS A 14 12.92 -11.49 -9.26
CA HIS A 14 13.67 -12.13 -10.34
C HIS A 14 13.98 -11.15 -11.50
N GLU A 15 13.00 -10.32 -11.86
CA GLU A 15 13.09 -9.41 -13.01
C GLU A 15 13.48 -7.98 -12.63
N ALA A 16 13.15 -7.56 -11.40
CA ALA A 16 13.32 -6.17 -10.96
C ALA A 16 14.53 -5.98 -10.04
N GLY A 17 15.21 -7.07 -9.66
CA GLY A 17 16.37 -7.04 -8.78
C GLY A 17 16.00 -6.78 -7.33
N ASP A 18 16.89 -6.09 -6.62
CA ASP A 18 16.75 -5.84 -5.19
C ASP A 18 15.81 -4.66 -4.91
N LEU A 19 14.87 -4.88 -4.00
CA LEU A 19 13.87 -3.92 -3.55
C LEU A 19 14.05 -3.69 -2.05
N LEU A 20 14.06 -2.42 -1.67
CA LEU A 20 13.99 -2.02 -0.27
C LEU A 20 12.63 -1.39 -0.01
N LEU A 21 11.78 -2.12 0.71
CA LEU A 21 10.40 -1.73 0.96
C LEU A 21 10.17 -1.43 2.42
N THR A 22 9.35 -0.44 2.69
CA THR A 22 8.85 -0.13 4.02
C THR A 22 7.52 -0.83 4.21
N CYS A 23 7.43 -1.63 5.26
CA CYS A 23 6.19 -2.27 5.70
C CYS A 23 5.67 -1.55 6.93
N GLU A 24 4.41 -1.12 6.88
CA GLU A 24 3.71 -0.54 8.01
C GLU A 24 2.38 -1.25 8.24
N VAL A 25 2.04 -1.47 9.50
CA VAL A 25 0.80 -2.15 9.89
C VAL A 25 -0.04 -1.21 10.74
N PHE A 26 -1.32 -1.09 10.44
CA PHE A 26 -2.27 -0.23 11.14
C PHE A 26 -3.50 -1.04 11.56
N ASP A 27 -4.03 -0.79 12.75
CA ASP A 27 -5.36 -1.32 13.11
C ASP A 27 -6.47 -0.52 12.43
N VAL A 28 -7.53 -1.20 11.98
CA VAL A 28 -8.71 -0.57 11.39
C VAL A 28 -9.73 -0.24 12.48
N SER A 29 -9.88 1.06 12.79
CA SER A 29 -10.73 1.51 13.91
C SER A 29 -12.21 1.12 13.80
N SER A 30 -12.75 0.98 12.58
CA SER A 30 -14.15 0.56 12.34
C SER A 30 -14.36 -0.95 12.38
N ALA A 31 -13.29 -1.74 12.42
CA ALA A 31 -13.35 -3.20 12.34
C ALA A 31 -12.29 -3.85 13.26
N PRO A 32 -12.61 -4.04 14.56
CA PRO A 32 -11.70 -4.66 15.51
C PRO A 32 -11.22 -6.03 15.03
N GLY A 33 -9.90 -6.25 15.09
CA GLY A 33 -9.25 -7.47 14.59
C GLY A 33 -8.84 -7.42 13.11
N GLN A 34 -9.18 -6.36 12.38
CA GLN A 34 -8.65 -6.12 11.03
C GLN A 34 -7.44 -5.18 11.07
N GLN A 35 -6.48 -5.46 10.19
CA GLN A 35 -5.27 -4.67 10.03
C GLN A 35 -5.08 -4.29 8.56
N LEU A 36 -4.65 -3.04 8.32
CA LEU A 36 -4.17 -2.57 7.03
C LEU A 36 -2.64 -2.69 7.02
N ILE A 37 -2.11 -3.33 5.99
CA ILE A 37 -0.67 -3.45 5.77
C ILE A 37 -0.33 -2.63 4.53
N THR A 38 0.50 -1.61 4.67
CA THR A 38 1.05 -0.84 3.55
C THR A 38 2.48 -1.26 3.30
N ILE A 39 2.75 -1.63 2.05
CA ILE A 39 4.09 -1.93 1.55
C ILE A 39 4.39 -0.90 0.48
N HIS A 40 5.41 -0.08 0.69
CA HIS A 40 5.78 0.99 -0.22
C HIS A 40 7.30 1.12 -0.32
N ALA A 41 7.77 1.67 -1.43
CA ALA A 41 9.16 2.08 -1.55
C ALA A 41 9.31 3.54 -1.07
N GLU A 42 10.54 3.92 -0.74
CA GLU A 42 10.86 5.35 -0.55
C GLU A 42 10.57 6.12 -1.86
N PRO A 43 9.92 7.29 -1.81
CA PRO A 43 9.66 8.10 -3.00
C PRO A 43 10.94 8.47 -3.77
N ALA A 44 10.86 8.49 -5.09
CA ALA A 44 11.97 8.72 -6.01
C ALA A 44 13.14 7.75 -5.87
N SER A 45 12.94 6.59 -5.23
CA SER A 45 13.97 5.54 -5.11
C SER A 45 13.97 4.59 -6.32
N PRO A 46 15.09 3.85 -6.54
CA PRO A 46 15.09 2.76 -7.52
C PRO A 46 14.01 1.71 -7.25
N SER A 47 13.68 1.49 -5.97
CA SER A 47 12.63 0.55 -5.58
C SER A 47 11.24 1.04 -5.98
N GLU A 48 10.97 2.35 -5.93
CA GLU A 48 9.71 2.93 -6.44
C GLU A 48 9.59 2.70 -7.94
N HIS A 49 10.65 3.00 -8.69
CA HIS A 49 10.65 2.78 -10.14
C HIS A 49 10.43 1.30 -10.48
N ALA A 50 11.09 0.41 -9.76
CA ALA A 50 10.91 -1.03 -9.92
C ALA A 50 9.48 -1.49 -9.56
N LEU A 51 8.85 -0.95 -8.51
CA LEU A 51 7.45 -1.23 -8.19
C LEU A 51 6.50 -0.77 -9.30
N ILE A 52 6.75 0.37 -9.94
CA ILE A 52 5.96 0.85 -11.08
C ILE A 52 6.05 -0.14 -12.25
N LEU A 53 7.26 -0.63 -12.57
CA LEU A 53 7.45 -1.62 -13.62
C LEU A 53 6.72 -2.93 -13.31
N LEU A 54 6.73 -3.37 -12.04
CA LEU A 54 6.04 -4.59 -11.59
C LEU A 54 4.52 -4.46 -11.57
N GLY A 55 4.00 -3.25 -11.30
CA GLY A 55 2.57 -2.98 -11.35
C GLY A 55 1.99 -3.07 -12.76
N GLY A 56 2.82 -3.04 -13.80
CA GLY A 56 2.39 -2.84 -15.18
C GLY A 56 1.73 -1.47 -15.36
N ASP A 57 1.19 -1.20 -16.55
CA ASP A 57 0.32 -0.03 -16.79
C ASP A 57 -1.00 -0.19 -16.01
N VAL A 58 -0.95 -0.14 -14.68
CA VAL A 58 -2.09 0.33 -13.88
C VAL A 58 -2.21 1.81 -14.22
N THR A 59 -2.79 2.07 -15.39
CA THR A 59 -3.58 3.28 -15.55
C THR A 59 -4.62 3.14 -14.45
N PRO A 60 -4.63 4.00 -13.41
CA PRO A 60 -5.76 4.04 -12.52
C PRO A 60 -6.92 4.42 -13.45
N SER A 61 -7.66 3.41 -13.91
CA SER A 61 -8.89 3.63 -14.63
C SER A 61 -9.68 4.48 -13.66
N GLY A 62 -9.83 5.77 -13.98
CA GLY A 62 -10.52 6.77 -13.16
C GLY A 62 -12.02 6.50 -13.11
N GLN A 63 -12.39 5.25 -12.86
CA GLN A 63 -13.67 4.89 -12.31
C GLN A 63 -13.49 5.08 -10.80
N GLU A 64 -13.71 6.32 -10.37
CA GLU A 64 -14.26 6.62 -9.06
C GLU A 64 -15.54 5.80 -8.93
N ASP A 65 -15.38 4.50 -8.65
CA ASP A 65 -16.49 3.66 -8.27
C ASP A 65 -16.97 4.25 -6.96
N ALA A 66 -18.11 4.93 -7.04
CA ALA A 66 -18.84 5.54 -5.93
C ALA A 66 -19.37 4.48 -4.94
N GLY A 67 -18.57 3.45 -4.66
CA GLY A 67 -18.84 2.34 -3.76
C GLY A 67 -18.16 2.48 -2.39
N TYR A 68 -17.23 3.43 -2.22
CA TYR A 68 -16.66 3.77 -0.90
C TYR A 68 -17.07 5.17 -0.41
N ALA A 69 -18.20 5.68 -0.88
CA ALA A 69 -18.97 6.64 -0.10
C ALA A 69 -19.71 5.86 1.00
N LEU A 70 -18.95 5.34 1.97
CA LEU A 70 -19.48 4.65 3.14
C LEU A 70 -20.43 5.61 3.84
N ALA A 71 -21.71 5.28 3.72
CA ALA A 71 -22.86 5.81 4.44
C ALA A 71 -22.51 6.62 5.70
N ALA A 72 -22.36 7.92 5.55
CA ALA A 72 -22.61 8.89 6.61
C ALA A 72 -24.12 8.94 6.89
N ARG A 73 -24.67 7.82 7.36
CA ARG A 73 -26.03 7.70 7.87
C ARG A 73 -26.05 6.71 9.02
N HIS A 74 -25.57 7.17 10.16
CA HIS A 74 -26.16 6.75 11.43
C HIS A 74 -26.65 8.02 12.12
N ARG A 75 -27.95 7.97 12.45
CA ARG A 75 -28.69 8.96 13.25
C ARG A 75 -28.08 9.12 14.63
#